data_AF-A0A375ITF4-F1
#
_entry.id   AF-A0A375ITF4-F1
#
_cell.length_a   1.000
_cell.length_b   1.000
_cell.length_c   1.000
_cell.angle_alpha   90.00
_cell.angle_beta   90.00
_cell.angle_gamma   90.00
#
_symmetry.space_group_name_H-M   'P 1'
#
loop_
_entity.id
_entity.type
_entity.pdbx_description
1 polymer ?
#
loop_
_entity_poly.entity_id
_entity_poly.type
_entity_poly.pdbx_seq_one_letter_code
_entity_poly.pdbx_strand_id
1 'polypeptide(L)'
;MSRANQSPWKYAILWLRIYFGAHLFYSGARFILTSYVPEIPGIGGAYVAAASDIYIFQIIKYMECVLGLMLLTNRGVLLALMLEMPATVNIFWLNTFIVATPRQLFTGPQELFMNGALLLAYGGYYVSVLQAKVEPMWLWDGLKKVASARERGEAAPTSAQQIEA
;
A
#
# COMPACT_ATOMS: atom_id res chain seq x y z
N MET A 1 14.42 -2.24 22.18
CA MET A 1 13.43 -2.56 21.12
C MET A 1 13.02 -4.02 21.25
N SER A 2 11.86 -4.31 21.83
CA SER A 2 11.24 -5.64 21.71
C SER A 2 10.98 -5.86 20.22
N ARG A 3 11.82 -6.70 19.60
CA ARG A 3 11.88 -6.82 18.15
C ARG A 3 10.57 -7.48 17.69
N ALA A 4 9.87 -6.87 16.75
CA ALA A 4 8.87 -7.59 15.93
C ALA A 4 9.45 -8.90 15.33
N ASN A 5 10.77 -9.03 15.29
CA ASN A 5 11.52 -10.24 14.96
C ASN A 5 11.38 -11.41 15.96
N GLN A 6 10.79 -11.19 17.14
CA GLN A 6 10.42 -12.21 18.14
C GLN A 6 8.91 -12.49 18.17
N SER A 7 8.13 -11.79 17.35
CA SER A 7 6.68 -11.97 17.28
C SER A 7 6.35 -13.23 16.47
N PRO A 8 5.41 -14.09 16.93
CA PRO A 8 4.95 -15.24 16.16
C PRO A 8 4.36 -14.82 14.79
N TRP A 9 3.93 -13.57 14.67
CA TRP A 9 3.34 -12.99 13.46
C TRP A 9 4.34 -12.64 12.36
N LYS A 10 5.66 -12.73 12.63
CA LYS A 10 6.71 -12.38 11.66
C LYS A 10 6.51 -13.11 10.32
N TYR A 11 6.29 -14.41 10.36
CA TYR A 11 6.13 -15.22 9.14
C TYR A 11 4.80 -14.94 8.44
N ALA A 12 3.74 -14.66 9.20
CA ALA A 12 2.45 -14.26 8.63
C ALA A 12 2.55 -12.93 7.88
N ILE A 13 3.19 -11.92 8.49
CA ILE A 13 3.40 -10.59 7.87
C ILE A 13 4.32 -10.71 6.65
N LEU A 14 5.39 -11.51 6.75
CA LEU A 14 6.28 -11.77 5.62
C LEU A 14 5.52 -12.43 4.46
N TRP A 15 4.72 -13.46 4.76
CA TRP A 15 3.90 -14.14 3.77
C TRP A 15 2.90 -13.18 3.13
N LEU A 16 2.16 -12.39 3.93
CA LEU A 16 1.22 -11.39 3.43
C LEU A 16 1.91 -10.39 2.50
N ARG A 17 3.08 -9.88 2.88
CA ARG A 17 3.83 -8.91 2.07
C ARG A 17 4.28 -9.52 0.75
N ILE A 18 4.85 -10.72 0.77
CA ILE A 18 5.35 -11.38 -0.44
C ILE A 18 4.19 -11.78 -1.35
N TYR A 19 3.11 -12.34 -0.78
CA TYR A 19 1.92 -12.72 -1.53
C TYR A 19 1.27 -11.49 -2.18
N PHE A 20 0.99 -10.44 -1.39
CA PHE A 20 0.35 -9.23 -1.90
C PHE A 20 1.25 -8.49 -2.89
N GLY A 21 2.54 -8.38 -2.61
CA GLY A 21 3.52 -7.81 -3.53
C GLY A 21 3.62 -8.58 -4.85
N ALA A 22 3.62 -9.92 -4.81
CA ALA A 22 3.62 -10.76 -6.00
C ALA A 22 2.31 -10.63 -6.79
N HIS A 23 1.17 -10.53 -6.10
CA HIS A 23 -0.15 -10.33 -6.71
C HIS A 23 -0.21 -9.01 -7.48
N LEU A 24 0.18 -7.89 -6.87
CA LEU A 24 0.25 -6.58 -7.53
C LEU A 24 1.23 -6.59 -8.70
N PHE A 25 2.44 -7.13 -8.47
CA PHE A 25 3.45 -7.20 -9.50
C PHE A 25 2.99 -8.02 -10.70
N TYR A 26 2.39 -9.19 -10.47
CA TYR A 26 1.84 -10.03 -11.53
C TYR A 26 0.71 -9.32 -12.29
N SER A 27 -0.20 -8.67 -11.59
CA SER A 27 -1.30 -7.89 -12.19
C SER A 27 -0.78 -6.80 -13.12
N GLY A 28 0.15 -5.96 -12.63
CA GLY A 28 0.76 -4.89 -13.41
C GLY A 28 1.64 -5.39 -14.55
N ALA A 29 2.50 -6.37 -14.30
CA ALA A 29 3.40 -6.94 -15.31
C ALA A 29 2.61 -7.62 -16.44
N ARG A 30 1.54 -8.36 -16.11
CA ARG A 30 0.67 -8.95 -17.12
C ARG A 30 0.06 -7.87 -18.02
N PHE A 31 -0.43 -6.78 -17.44
CA PHE A 31 -0.96 -5.67 -18.23
C PHE A 31 0.11 -5.04 -19.13
N ILE A 32 1.31 -4.77 -18.62
CA ILE A 32 2.41 -4.19 -19.39
C ILE A 32 2.79 -5.07 -20.59
N LEU A 33 2.84 -6.39 -20.39
CA LEU A 33 3.32 -7.33 -21.41
C LEU A 33 2.26 -7.72 -22.45
N THR A 34 0.97 -7.71 -22.07
CA THR A 34 -0.11 -8.27 -22.90
C THR A 34 -1.26 -7.31 -23.15
N SER A 35 -1.25 -6.13 -22.53
CA SER A 35 -2.36 -5.18 -22.50
C SER A 35 -3.70 -5.81 -22.06
N TYR A 36 -3.63 -6.91 -21.32
CA TYR A 36 -4.81 -7.66 -20.92
C TYR A 36 -5.64 -6.89 -19.89
N VAL A 37 -6.90 -6.60 -20.25
CA VAL A 37 -7.93 -6.08 -19.35
C VAL A 37 -8.91 -7.21 -19.05
N PRO A 38 -9.21 -7.51 -17.78
CA PRO A 38 -10.18 -8.55 -17.45
C PRO A 38 -11.59 -8.15 -17.88
N GLU A 39 -12.32 -9.09 -18.49
CA GLU A 39 -13.74 -8.92 -18.75
C GLU A 39 -14.52 -8.95 -17.42
N ILE A 40 -15.24 -7.86 -17.16
CA ILE A 40 -16.10 -7.72 -15.98
C ILE A 40 -17.53 -7.49 -16.50
N PRO A 41 -18.54 -8.24 -16.01
CA PRO A 41 -19.90 -8.08 -16.49
C PRO A 41 -20.54 -6.77 -15.98
N GLY A 42 -21.53 -6.28 -16.73
CA GLY A 42 -22.42 -5.19 -16.31
C GLY A 42 -21.71 -3.85 -16.12
N ILE A 43 -22.23 -3.05 -15.19
CA ILE A 43 -21.76 -1.68 -14.92
C ILE A 43 -20.29 -1.66 -14.47
N GLY A 44 -19.81 -2.72 -13.81
CA GLY A 44 -18.40 -2.83 -13.42
C GLY A 44 -17.46 -2.89 -14.63
N GLY A 45 -17.86 -3.59 -15.69
CA GLY A 45 -17.13 -3.60 -16.96
C GLY A 45 -17.12 -2.24 -17.65
N ALA A 46 -18.28 -1.58 -17.71
CA ALA A 46 -18.39 -0.24 -18.30
C ALA A 46 -17.50 0.78 -17.57
N TYR A 47 -17.41 0.69 -16.23
CA TYR A 47 -16.52 1.53 -15.44
C TYR A 47 -15.04 1.28 -15.78
N VAL A 48 -14.61 0.02 -15.87
CA VAL A 48 -13.22 -0.32 -16.21
C VAL A 48 -12.88 0.05 -17.64
N ALA A 49 -13.81 -0.12 -18.58
CA ALA A 49 -13.65 0.32 -19.97
C ALA A 49 -13.47 1.84 -20.05
N ALA A 50 -14.35 2.61 -19.40
CA ALA A 50 -14.24 4.07 -19.37
C ALA A 50 -12.92 4.53 -18.70
N ALA A 51 -12.49 3.88 -17.62
CA ALA A 51 -11.20 4.17 -16.98
C ALA A 51 -10.00 3.84 -17.89
N SER A 52 -10.12 2.81 -18.74
CA SER A 52 -9.13 2.45 -19.74
C SER A 52 -9.07 3.47 -20.88
N ASP A 53 -10.21 3.99 -21.33
CA ASP A 53 -10.30 4.98 -22.42
C ASP A 53 -9.64 6.32 -22.06
N ILE A 54 -9.65 6.68 -20.77
CA ILE A 54 -9.00 7.89 -20.25
C ILE A 54 -7.62 7.64 -19.63
N TYR A 55 -7.04 6.46 -19.86
CA TYR A 55 -5.71 6.06 -19.41
C TYR A 55 -5.51 5.89 -17.89
N ILE A 56 -6.57 6.01 -17.08
CA ILE A 56 -6.46 5.81 -15.61
C ILE A 56 -6.14 4.35 -15.28
N PHE A 57 -6.76 3.40 -15.98
CA PHE A 57 -6.50 1.97 -15.74
C PHE A 57 -5.03 1.61 -15.95
N GLN A 58 -4.42 2.16 -17.01
CA GLN A 58 -3.02 1.98 -17.40
C GLN A 58 -2.09 2.51 -16.30
N ILE A 59 -2.37 3.73 -15.81
CA ILE A 59 -1.60 4.34 -14.72
C ILE A 59 -1.66 3.45 -13.47
N ILE A 60 -2.85 2.96 -13.10
CA ILE A 60 -3.02 2.05 -11.95
C ILE A 60 -2.18 0.78 -12.16
N LYS A 61 -2.22 0.15 -13.33
CA LYS A 61 -1.43 -1.07 -13.60
C LYS A 61 0.09 -0.84 -13.58
N TYR A 62 0.55 0.32 -14.06
CA TYR A 62 1.96 0.69 -13.91
C TYR A 62 2.34 0.90 -12.45
N MET A 63 1.47 1.54 -11.67
CA MET A 63 1.67 1.67 -10.23
C MET A 63 1.70 0.31 -9.55
N GLU A 64 0.72 -0.58 -9.77
CA GLU A 64 0.68 -1.93 -9.19
C GLU A 64 1.99 -2.70 -9.44
N CYS A 65 2.58 -2.56 -10.64
CA CYS A 65 3.87 -3.17 -10.96
C CYS A 65 5.01 -2.60 -10.08
N VAL A 66 5.12 -1.28 -10.00
CA VAL A 66 6.17 -0.60 -9.21
C VAL A 66 5.99 -0.85 -7.70
N LEU A 67 4.76 -0.71 -7.20
CA LEU A 67 4.42 -0.89 -5.79
C LEU A 67 4.56 -2.36 -5.38
N GLY A 68 4.17 -3.31 -6.24
CA GLY A 68 4.42 -4.73 -6.05
C GLY A 68 5.91 -5.04 -5.91
N LEU A 69 6.76 -4.46 -6.77
CA LEU A 69 8.21 -4.61 -6.68
C LEU A 69 8.78 -4.01 -5.38
N MET A 70 8.27 -2.87 -4.93
CA MET A 70 8.62 -2.27 -3.64
C MET A 70 8.30 -3.20 -2.46
N LEU A 71 7.13 -3.84 -2.46
CA LEU A 71 6.74 -4.83 -1.44
C LEU A 71 7.63 -6.08 -1.47
N LEU A 72 7.92 -6.61 -2.66
CA LEU A 72 8.75 -7.79 -2.85
C LEU A 72 10.20 -7.57 -2.41
N THR A 73 10.77 -6.42 -2.77
CA THR A 73 12.15 -6.04 -2.41
C THR A 73 12.28 -5.47 -1.00
N ASN A 74 11.16 -5.31 -0.26
CA ASN A 74 11.11 -4.68 1.06
C ASN A 74 11.69 -3.25 1.05
N ARG A 75 11.44 -2.48 -0.02
CA ARG A 75 11.92 -1.10 -0.18
C ARG A 75 10.73 -0.16 -0.30
N GLY A 76 10.60 0.77 0.65
CA GLY A 76 9.49 1.74 0.65
C GLY A 76 8.12 1.10 0.90
N VAL A 77 8.06 -0.01 1.66
CA VAL A 77 6.84 -0.79 1.90
C VAL A 77 5.65 0.07 2.32
N LEU A 78 5.84 0.97 3.29
CA LEU A 78 4.77 1.86 3.77
C LEU A 78 4.22 2.78 2.68
N LEU A 79 5.11 3.39 1.90
CA LEU A 79 4.71 4.25 0.80
C LEU A 79 3.93 3.44 -0.25
N ALA A 80 4.38 2.23 -0.55
CA ALA A 80 3.67 1.35 -1.49
C ALA A 80 2.27 1.01 -1.00
N LEU A 81 2.11 0.63 0.27
CA LEU A 81 0.80 0.32 0.83
C LEU A 81 -0.14 1.54 0.81
N MET A 82 0.36 2.72 1.20
CA MET A 82 -0.41 3.97 1.20
C MET A 82 -0.90 4.37 -0.19
N LEU A 83 -0.02 4.27 -1.20
CA LEU A 83 -0.36 4.61 -2.59
C LEU A 83 -1.33 3.60 -3.22
N GLU A 84 -1.29 2.34 -2.77
CA GLU A 84 -2.15 1.27 -3.25
C GLU A 84 -3.54 1.26 -2.58
N MET A 85 -3.72 1.96 -1.45
CA MET A 85 -5.00 1.99 -0.72
C MET A 85 -6.19 2.47 -1.57
N PRO A 86 -6.11 3.58 -2.35
CA PRO A 86 -7.23 4.00 -3.18
C PRO A 86 -7.65 2.95 -4.21
N ALA A 87 -6.68 2.21 -4.77
CA ALA A 87 -6.96 1.13 -5.72
C ALA A 87 -7.66 -0.05 -5.04
N THR A 88 -7.16 -0.51 -3.89
CA THR A 88 -7.78 -1.64 -3.17
C THR A 88 -9.17 -1.32 -2.63
N VAL A 89 -9.44 -0.07 -2.20
CA VAL A 89 -10.79 0.39 -1.83
C VAL A 89 -11.73 0.37 -3.04
N ASN A 90 -11.27 0.86 -4.20
CA ASN A 90 -12.05 0.84 -5.43
C ASN A 90 -12.37 -0.60 -5.87
N ILE A 91 -11.37 -1.48 -5.85
CA ILE A 91 -11.52 -2.90 -6.19
C ILE A 91 -12.47 -3.58 -5.21
N PHE A 92 -12.34 -3.34 -3.91
CA PHE A 92 -13.28 -3.84 -2.91
C PHE A 92 -14.71 -3.41 -3.19
N TRP A 93 -14.93 -2.11 -3.44
CA TRP A 93 -16.26 -1.60 -3.70
C TRP A 93 -16.88 -2.19 -4.96
N LEU A 94 -16.14 -2.16 -6.08
CA LEU A 94 -16.59 -2.65 -7.38
C LEU A 94 -16.89 -4.15 -7.32
N ASN A 95 -15.97 -4.94 -6.76
CA ASN A 95 -16.10 -6.38 -6.75
C ASN A 95 -17.15 -6.89 -5.75
N THR A 96 -17.27 -6.24 -4.59
CA THR A 96 -18.16 -6.71 -3.51
C THR A 96 -19.60 -6.25 -3.71
N PHE A 97 -19.81 -4.98 -4.08
CA PHE A 97 -21.16 -4.38 -4.10
C PHE A 97 -21.74 -4.24 -5.50
N ILE A 98 -20.91 -4.08 -6.53
CA ILE A 98 -21.40 -3.82 -7.91
C ILE A 98 -21.44 -5.10 -8.74
N VAL A 99 -20.33 -5.84 -8.80
CA VAL A 99 -20.20 -7.01 -9.67
C VAL A 99 -20.71 -8.28 -8.98
N ALA A 100 -20.30 -8.50 -7.73
CA ALA A 100 -20.77 -9.57 -6.85
C ALA A 100 -20.77 -11.00 -7.44
N THR A 101 -19.95 -11.28 -8.45
CA THR A 101 -19.73 -12.64 -8.95
C THR A 101 -18.81 -13.43 -7.99
N PRO A 102 -18.90 -14.77 -7.91
CA PRO A 102 -18.21 -15.54 -6.87
C PRO A 102 -16.70 -15.29 -6.77
N ARG A 103 -16.01 -15.16 -7.91
CA ARG A 103 -14.58 -14.84 -7.94
C ARG A 103 -14.31 -13.43 -7.39
N GLN A 104 -15.14 -12.45 -7.72
CA GLN A 104 -14.99 -11.05 -7.39
C GLN A 104 -15.32 -10.80 -5.92
N LEU A 105 -16.35 -11.47 -5.39
CA LEU A 105 -16.67 -11.49 -3.97
C LEU A 105 -15.51 -11.97 -3.09
N PHE A 106 -14.61 -12.80 -3.64
CA PHE A 106 -13.38 -13.19 -2.95
C PHE A 106 -12.27 -12.15 -3.13
N THR A 107 -12.00 -11.72 -4.36
CA THR A 107 -10.85 -10.84 -4.65
C THR A 107 -10.99 -9.44 -4.05
N GLY A 108 -12.19 -8.85 -4.04
CA GLY A 108 -12.41 -7.52 -3.48
C GLY A 108 -12.04 -7.40 -2.00
N PRO A 109 -12.69 -8.18 -1.11
CA PRO A 109 -12.37 -8.18 0.32
C PRO A 109 -10.93 -8.63 0.60
N GLN A 110 -10.41 -9.59 -0.16
CA GLN A 110 -9.05 -10.08 -0.01
C GLN A 110 -8.01 -8.96 -0.22
N GLU A 111 -8.13 -8.16 -1.28
CA GLU A 111 -7.15 -7.11 -1.57
C GLU A 111 -7.14 -6.00 -0.52
N LEU A 112 -8.32 -5.52 -0.13
CA LEU A 112 -8.44 -4.51 0.93
C LEU A 112 -7.94 -5.06 2.28
N PHE A 113 -8.26 -6.32 2.59
CA PHE A 113 -7.77 -6.97 3.80
C PHE A 113 -6.24 -7.06 3.82
N MET A 114 -5.62 -7.50 2.71
CA MET A 114 -4.17 -7.64 2.64
C MET A 114 -3.44 -6.30 2.77
N ASN A 115 -3.91 -5.27 2.07
CA ASN A 115 -3.33 -3.93 2.17
C ASN A 115 -3.52 -3.35 3.59
N GLY A 116 -4.74 -3.38 4.12
CA GLY A 116 -5.06 -2.87 5.45
C GLY A 116 -4.33 -3.60 6.58
N ALA A 117 -4.26 -4.94 6.53
CA ALA A 117 -3.53 -5.74 7.51
C ALA A 117 -2.03 -5.43 7.48
N LEU A 118 -1.45 -5.23 6.29
CA LEU A 118 -0.06 -4.82 6.16
C LEU A 118 0.16 -3.39 6.66
N LEU A 119 -0.73 -2.44 6.37
CA LEU A 119 -0.64 -1.09 6.94
C LEU A 119 -0.60 -1.15 8.47
N LEU A 120 -1.55 -1.86 9.08
CA LEU A 120 -1.60 -2.02 10.53
C LEU A 120 -0.33 -2.71 11.08
N ALA A 121 0.18 -3.73 10.40
CA ALA A 121 1.41 -4.42 10.79
C ALA A 121 2.65 -3.52 10.75
N TYR A 122 2.68 -2.57 9.81
CA TYR A 122 3.72 -1.53 9.74
C TYR A 122 3.33 -0.24 10.50
N GLY A 123 2.22 -0.28 11.25
CA GLY A 123 1.62 0.76 12.09
C GLY A 123 2.58 1.60 12.91
N GLY A 124 3.50 0.91 13.58
CA GLY A 124 4.44 1.54 14.51
C GLY A 124 5.34 2.61 13.89
N TYR A 125 5.53 2.60 12.57
CA TYR A 125 6.40 3.56 11.88
C TYR A 125 5.70 4.86 11.45
N TYR A 126 4.36 4.90 11.43
CA TYR A 126 3.59 6.10 11.04
C TYR A 126 2.71 6.64 12.16
N VAL A 127 3.00 6.30 13.42
CA VAL A 127 2.30 6.88 14.59
C VAL A 127 2.27 8.41 14.55
N SER A 128 3.30 9.05 13.98
CA SER A 128 3.33 10.49 13.73
C SER A 128 2.23 11.00 12.79
N VAL A 129 1.81 10.19 11.82
CA VAL A 129 0.72 10.51 10.87
C VAL A 129 -0.65 10.38 11.54
N LEU A 130 -0.78 9.56 12.57
CA LEU A 130 -2.03 9.39 13.34
C LEU A 130 -2.24 10.47 14.40
N GLN A 131 -1.34 11.44 14.51
CA GLN A 131 -1.48 12.55 15.46
C GLN A 131 -2.65 13.45 15.05
N ALA A 132 -3.52 13.77 16.01
CA ALA A 132 -4.68 14.61 15.76
C ALA A 132 -4.33 16.04 15.32
N LYS A 133 -3.13 16.53 15.68
CA LYS A 133 -2.61 17.83 15.28
C LYS A 133 -1.18 17.68 14.77
N VAL A 134 -0.97 18.09 13.52
CA VAL A 134 0.35 18.11 12.88
C VAL A 134 0.59 19.53 12.40
N GLU A 135 1.65 20.17 12.88
CA GLU A 135 2.07 21.47 12.38
C GLU A 135 2.79 21.29 11.03
N PRO A 136 2.58 22.18 10.04
CA PRO A 136 3.18 22.04 8.72
C PRO A 136 4.70 22.11 8.79
N MET A 137 5.37 21.08 8.25
CA MET A 137 6.81 21.02 8.12
C MET A 137 7.16 20.56 6.72
N TRP A 138 8.09 21.25 6.06
CA TRP A 138 8.56 20.84 4.75
C TRP A 138 9.31 19.51 4.81
N LEU A 139 9.13 18.68 3.78
CA LEU A 139 9.76 17.36 3.68
C LEU A 139 11.28 17.45 3.82
N TRP A 140 11.92 18.44 3.16
CA TRP A 140 13.36 18.65 3.21
C TRP A 140 13.88 18.98 4.62
N ASP A 141 13.10 19.70 5.42
CA ASP A 141 13.50 20.06 6.79
C ASP A 141 13.36 18.86 7.73
N GLY A 142 12.33 18.04 7.54
CA GLY A 142 12.22 16.73 8.19
C GLY A 142 13.40 15.80 7.85
N LEU A 143 13.80 15.75 6.57
CA LEU A 143 14.94 14.94 6.12
C LEU A 143 16.27 15.40 6.75
N LYS A 144 16.53 16.70 6.83
CA LYS A 144 17.70 17.26 7.53
C LYS A 144 17.70 16.88 9.02
N LYS A 145 16.54 16.92 9.67
CA LYS A 145 16.39 16.54 11.09
C LYS A 145 16.71 15.06 11.31
N VAL A 146 16.22 14.17 10.44
CA VAL A 146 16.55 12.73 10.50
C VAL A 146 18.03 12.48 10.22
N ALA A 147 18.62 13.18 9.24
CA ALA A 147 20.04 13.07 8.92
C ALA A 147 20.93 13.50 10.11
N SER A 148 20.64 14.66 10.71
CA SER A 148 21.40 15.18 11.86
C SER A 148 21.25 14.31 13.12
N ALA A 149 20.06 13.75 13.38
CA ALA A 149 19.87 12.80 14.49
C ALA A 149 20.70 11.52 14.29
N ARG A 150 20.79 11.03 13.05
CA ARG A 150 21.62 9.86 12.69
C ARG A 150 23.10 10.14 12.89
N GLU A 151 23.58 11.34 12.55
CA GLU A 151 24.97 11.77 12.79
C GLU A 151 25.32 11.86 14.27
N ARG A 152 24.35 12.25 15.12
CA ARG A 152 24.50 12.30 16.58
C ARG A 152 24.43 10.93 17.26
N GLY A 153 24.20 9.84 16.52
CA GLY A 153 24.00 8.51 17.09
C GLY A 153 22.69 8.36 17.88
N GLU A 154 21.78 9.31 17.75
CA GLU A 154 20.45 9.26 18.36
C GLU A 154 19.57 8.30 17.55
N ALA A 155 18.69 7.56 18.24
CA ALA A 155 17.63 6.83 17.55
C ALA A 155 16.79 7.84 16.75
N ALA A 156 16.37 7.45 15.53
CA ALA A 156 15.56 8.32 14.67
C ALA A 156 14.45 8.98 15.49
N PRO A 157 14.29 10.32 15.39
CA PRO A 157 13.41 11.05 16.29
C PRO A 157 11.97 10.59 16.06
N THR A 158 11.49 9.71 16.93
CA THR A 158 10.06 9.52 17.13
C THR A 158 9.52 10.84 17.64
N SER A 159 8.56 11.41 16.91
CA SER A 159 7.93 12.72 17.18
C SER A 159 7.30 12.85 18.58
N ALA A 160 7.32 11.80 19.40
CA ALA A 160 6.90 11.81 20.79
C ALA A 160 7.83 12.61 21.73
N GLN A 161 9.05 12.98 21.31
CA GLN A 161 10.00 13.70 22.18
C GLN A 161 9.92 15.24 22.13
N GLN A 162 8.84 15.83 21.61
CA GLN A 162 8.67 17.30 21.55
C GLN A 162 7.50 17.85 22.37
N ILE A 163 7.13 17.22 23.49
CA ILE A 163 6.11 17.77 24.40
C ILE A 163 6.73 18.61 25.55
N GLU A 164 8.06 18.62 25.73
CA GLU A 164 8.71 19.46 26.74
C GLU A 164 9.95 20.17 26.17
N ALA A 165 9.74 21.32 25.53
CA ALA A 165 10.71 22.39 25.37
C ALA A 165 9.99 23.69 24.97
#